data_AF-A0A931MH41-F1
#
_entry.id   AF-A0A931MH41-F1
#
_cell.length_a   1.000
_cell.length_b   1.000
_cell.length_c   1.000
_cell.angle_alpha   90.00
_cell.angle_beta   90.00
_cell.angle_gamma   90.00
#
_symmetry.space_group_name_H-M   'P 1'
#
loop_
_entity.id
_entity.type
_entity.pdbx_description
1 polymer ?
#
loop_
_entity_poly.entity_id
_entity_poly.type
_entity_poly.pdbx_seq_one_letter_code
_entity_poly.pdbx_strand_id
1 'polypeptide(L)'
;MFARHLFLALAAASLLLAGCGGGSEQAASLSAEKFAAVKQHADAHAASVTPAQAAEQLLNAAESAYPGYFTGHKQTQSYGAFAFRFYPETNMYLGVAIVAGLGYTQNGIYVVGTGFGTLANPAYQGVVTNFLPGLVIDSGLGGNKTLTVTVTVQGFSSTIQVGSVPAPTTEVDFCSGLTSDTTFTSIGEQGGGSLTINSCSFNGTSGSISATLTYVIPGYPSQVIPYTIMYSYS
;
A
#
# COMPACT_ATOMS: atom_id res chain seq x y z
N MET A 1 13.67 -9.63 67.25
CA MET A 1 13.55 -10.79 68.15
C MET A 1 12.60 -11.79 67.49
N PHE A 2 13.10 -13.03 67.27
CA PHE A 2 12.40 -14.30 67.00
C PHE A 2 11.28 -14.29 65.93
N ALA A 3 11.44 -14.75 64.69
CA ALA A 3 11.95 -16.03 64.20
C ALA A 3 11.34 -17.28 64.86
N ARG A 4 10.56 -18.03 64.06
CA ARG A 4 10.70 -19.47 63.74
C ARG A 4 9.49 -20.35 64.11
N HIS A 5 9.27 -21.34 63.23
CA HIS A 5 8.44 -22.58 63.32
C HIS A 5 7.16 -22.54 62.47
N LEU A 6 6.83 -23.52 61.64
CA LEU A 6 7.44 -24.81 61.26
C LEU A 6 6.70 -25.34 60.02
N PHE A 7 7.42 -25.99 59.11
CA PHE A 7 6.91 -26.79 57.99
C PHE A 7 5.98 -27.93 58.48
N LEU A 8 4.91 -28.28 57.75
CA LEU A 8 4.80 -29.58 57.04
C LEU A 8 3.55 -29.70 56.14
N ALA A 9 3.77 -30.43 55.06
CA ALA A 9 2.97 -30.83 53.90
C ALA A 9 1.51 -31.28 54.11
N LEU A 10 0.67 -31.03 53.09
CA LEU A 10 -0.23 -32.05 52.55
C LEU A 10 -0.44 -31.86 51.03
N ALA A 11 -0.29 -32.95 50.30
CA ALA A 11 -0.48 -33.05 48.87
C ALA A 11 -1.98 -33.06 48.50
N ALA A 12 -2.33 -32.39 47.40
CA ALA A 12 -3.51 -32.71 46.61
C ALA A 12 -3.16 -32.57 45.13
N ALA A 13 -2.92 -33.71 44.50
CA ALA A 13 -2.86 -33.84 43.06
C ALA A 13 -4.28 -33.72 42.51
N SER A 14 -4.56 -32.63 41.80
CA SER A 14 -5.78 -32.48 41.01
C SER A 14 -5.41 -32.67 39.54
N LEU A 15 -5.58 -33.91 39.06
CA LEU A 15 -5.78 -34.18 37.64
C LEU A 15 -7.00 -33.37 37.19
N LEU A 16 -6.80 -32.33 36.37
CA LEU A 16 -7.86 -31.83 35.51
C LEU A 16 -7.70 -32.46 34.14
N LEU A 17 -8.69 -33.29 33.81
CA LEU A 17 -8.89 -33.95 32.54
C LEU A 17 -8.79 -32.94 31.39
N ALA A 18 -8.07 -33.36 30.36
CA ALA A 18 -8.18 -32.83 29.02
C ALA A 18 -9.65 -32.89 28.56
N GLY A 19 -10.30 -31.72 28.52
CA GLY A 19 -11.53 -31.49 27.77
C GLY A 19 -11.16 -31.02 26.37
N CYS A 20 -11.17 -31.97 25.43
CA CYS A 20 -11.04 -31.75 24.00
C CYS A 20 -12.19 -30.84 23.51
N GLY A 21 -11.83 -29.68 22.96
CA GLY A 21 -12.76 -28.75 22.31
C GLY A 21 -12.05 -27.59 21.63
N GLY A 22 -10.78 -27.77 21.23
CA GLY A 22 -9.96 -26.73 20.61
C GLY A 22 -9.96 -26.90 19.10
N GLY A 23 -10.67 -26.03 18.38
CA GLY A 23 -10.65 -26.04 16.91
C GLY A 23 -11.28 -24.82 16.24
N SER A 24 -12.15 -24.09 16.93
CA SER A 24 -12.89 -22.94 16.35
C SER A 24 -12.36 -21.57 16.76
N GLU A 25 -11.68 -21.44 17.90
CA GLU A 25 -11.24 -20.12 18.41
C GLU A 25 -9.94 -19.63 17.76
N GLN A 26 -9.03 -20.54 17.41
CA GLN A 26 -7.76 -20.17 16.75
C GLN A 26 -7.96 -19.73 15.30
N ALA A 27 -8.93 -20.32 14.59
CA ALA A 27 -9.30 -19.88 13.24
C ALA A 27 -10.00 -18.50 13.26
N ALA A 28 -10.79 -18.21 14.28
CA ALA A 28 -11.46 -16.92 14.46
C ALA A 28 -10.47 -15.78 14.81
N SER A 29 -9.47 -16.02 15.65
CA SER A 29 -8.43 -15.02 15.95
C SER A 29 -7.48 -14.80 14.76
N LEU A 30 -7.07 -15.88 14.07
CA LEU A 30 -6.25 -15.80 12.85
C LEU A 30 -6.95 -15.02 11.74
N SER A 31 -8.26 -15.17 11.60
CA SER A 31 -9.03 -14.40 10.62
C SER A 31 -9.13 -12.93 11.02
N ALA A 32 -9.42 -12.59 12.28
CA ALA A 32 -9.47 -11.21 12.78
C ALA A 32 -8.16 -10.42 12.63
N GLU A 33 -7.00 -11.01 12.98
CA GLU A 33 -5.69 -10.37 12.78
C GLU A 33 -5.35 -10.22 11.28
N LYS A 34 -5.68 -11.21 10.46
CA LYS A 34 -5.51 -11.13 9.00
C LYS A 34 -6.44 -10.08 8.37
N PHE A 35 -7.62 -9.86 8.92
CA PHE A 35 -8.54 -8.79 8.51
C PHE A 35 -8.01 -7.40 8.87
N ALA A 36 -7.30 -7.25 10.00
CA ALA A 36 -6.66 -5.99 10.36
C ALA A 36 -5.56 -5.60 9.37
N ALA A 37 -4.79 -6.57 8.85
CA ALA A 37 -3.78 -6.35 7.82
C ALA A 37 -4.39 -5.92 6.47
N VAL A 38 -5.50 -6.54 6.06
CA VAL A 38 -6.24 -6.14 4.84
C VAL A 38 -6.90 -4.76 5.01
N LYS A 39 -7.38 -4.44 6.22
CA LYS A 39 -7.89 -3.11 6.54
C LYS A 39 -6.78 -2.06 6.52
N GLN A 40 -5.60 -2.36 7.04
CA GLN A 40 -4.43 -1.48 6.95
C GLN A 40 -3.98 -1.25 5.50
N HIS A 41 -4.12 -2.26 4.62
CA HIS A 41 -3.89 -2.13 3.18
C HIS A 41 -4.90 -1.19 2.50
N ALA A 42 -6.19 -1.32 2.83
CA ALA A 42 -7.25 -0.42 2.38
C ALA A 42 -7.05 1.04 2.86
N ASP A 43 -6.64 1.21 4.12
CA ASP A 43 -6.40 2.52 4.74
C ASP A 43 -5.08 3.16 4.22
N ALA A 44 -4.07 2.37 3.84
CA ALA A 44 -2.84 2.86 3.19
C ALA A 44 -3.09 3.36 1.76
N HIS A 45 -4.02 2.74 1.04
CA HIS A 45 -4.50 3.24 -0.25
C HIS A 45 -5.27 4.58 -0.10
N ALA A 46 -5.95 4.79 1.03
CA ALA A 46 -6.69 6.02 1.32
C ALA A 46 -5.79 7.25 1.63
N ALA A 47 -4.48 7.07 1.80
CA ALA A 47 -3.50 8.15 1.99
C ALA A 47 -2.65 8.46 0.73
N SER A 48 -2.99 7.86 -0.41
CA SER A 48 -2.31 8.15 -1.68
C SER A 48 -2.86 9.44 -2.32
N VAL A 49 -2.01 10.16 -3.07
CA VAL A 49 -2.38 11.38 -3.78
C VAL A 49 -2.20 11.20 -5.28
N THR A 50 -3.03 11.89 -6.07
CA THR A 50 -2.86 11.90 -7.55
C THR A 50 -1.55 12.56 -7.97
N PRO A 51 -1.05 12.34 -9.21
CA PRO A 51 0.18 12.98 -9.67
C PRO A 51 0.10 14.50 -9.68
N ALA A 52 -1.08 15.06 -9.97
CA ALA A 52 -1.34 16.50 -9.93
C ALA A 52 -1.30 17.06 -8.49
N GLN A 53 -1.86 16.33 -7.52
CA GLN A 53 -1.77 16.72 -6.10
C GLN A 53 -0.34 16.57 -5.57
N ALA A 54 0.38 15.53 -5.98
CA ALA A 54 1.79 15.37 -5.65
C ALA A 54 2.65 16.51 -6.22
N ALA A 55 2.38 16.91 -7.47
CA ALA A 55 3.00 18.07 -8.08
C ALA A 55 2.70 19.36 -7.31
N GLU A 56 1.45 19.58 -6.93
CA GLU A 56 1.03 20.74 -6.12
C GLU A 56 1.76 20.79 -4.77
N GLN A 57 1.83 19.67 -4.07
CA GLN A 57 2.56 19.56 -2.80
C GLN A 57 4.06 19.83 -2.97
N LEU A 58 4.68 19.29 -4.02
CA LEU A 58 6.08 19.54 -4.31
C LEU A 58 6.33 21.02 -4.64
N LEU A 59 5.49 21.62 -5.49
CA LEU A 59 5.64 23.02 -5.89
C LEU A 59 5.52 23.96 -4.68
N ASN A 60 4.57 23.69 -3.79
CA ASN A 60 4.43 24.42 -2.52
C ASN A 60 5.64 24.20 -1.59
N ALA A 61 6.14 22.97 -1.48
CA ALA A 61 7.33 22.67 -0.70
C ALA A 61 8.56 23.40 -1.25
N ALA A 62 8.73 23.46 -2.57
CA ALA A 62 9.85 24.12 -3.22
C ALA A 62 9.87 25.64 -2.96
N GLU A 63 8.72 26.31 -2.98
CA GLU A 63 8.60 27.74 -2.63
C GLU A 63 9.11 28.02 -1.21
N SER A 64 8.81 27.13 -0.27
CA SER A 64 9.27 27.26 1.12
C SER A 64 10.75 26.89 1.31
N ALA A 65 11.23 25.86 0.62
CA ALA A 65 12.59 25.34 0.77
C ALA A 65 13.64 26.17 0.02
N TYR A 66 13.24 26.81 -1.09
CA TYR A 66 14.14 27.54 -1.98
C TYR A 66 13.59 28.93 -2.35
N PRO A 67 13.32 29.82 -1.39
CA PRO A 67 12.66 31.11 -1.65
C PRO A 67 13.48 32.06 -2.54
N GLY A 68 14.81 31.86 -2.61
CA GLY A 68 15.70 32.61 -3.50
C GLY A 68 15.56 32.25 -4.99
N TYR A 69 14.99 31.08 -5.30
CA TYR A 69 14.71 30.64 -6.66
C TYR A 69 13.21 30.72 -6.99
N PHE A 70 12.35 30.38 -6.02
CA PHE A 70 10.90 30.27 -6.18
C PHE A 70 10.22 31.30 -5.28
N THR A 71 10.24 32.55 -5.73
CA THR A 71 9.82 33.69 -4.91
C THR A 71 8.30 33.86 -4.89
N GLY A 72 7.73 33.59 -3.72
CA GLY A 72 6.30 33.74 -3.45
C GLY A 72 5.46 32.67 -4.14
N HIS A 73 4.21 32.56 -3.70
CA HIS A 73 3.30 31.55 -4.23
C HIS A 73 2.85 31.87 -5.66
N LYS A 74 2.97 30.91 -6.57
CA LYS A 74 2.44 31.00 -7.93
C LYS A 74 1.33 29.98 -8.15
N GLN A 75 0.37 30.31 -9.01
CA GLN A 75 -0.68 29.36 -9.38
C GLN A 75 -0.10 28.25 -10.27
N THR A 76 -0.39 27.00 -9.93
CA THR A 76 -0.03 25.84 -10.77
C THR A 76 -0.80 25.87 -12.09
N GLN A 77 -0.05 25.71 -13.17
CA GLN A 77 -0.54 25.63 -14.54
C GLN A 77 -0.27 24.24 -15.10
N SER A 78 -1.01 23.86 -16.14
CA SER A 78 -0.82 22.58 -16.83
C SER A 78 -0.55 22.80 -18.31
N TYR A 79 0.48 22.15 -18.85
CA TYR A 79 0.79 22.15 -20.27
C TYR A 79 1.47 20.85 -20.69
N GLY A 80 0.94 20.20 -21.72
CA GLY A 80 1.42 18.89 -22.16
C GLY A 80 1.40 17.87 -21.01
N ALA A 81 2.54 17.24 -20.73
CA ALA A 81 2.70 16.28 -19.63
C ALA A 81 3.00 16.92 -18.27
N PHE A 82 3.05 18.26 -18.15
CA PHE A 82 3.54 18.95 -16.96
C PHE A 82 2.46 19.69 -16.19
N ALA A 83 2.52 19.58 -14.85
CA ALA A 83 2.03 20.59 -13.94
C ALA A 83 3.22 21.46 -13.51
N PHE A 84 3.14 22.79 -13.64
CA PHE A 84 4.28 23.67 -13.48
C PHE A 84 3.90 25.06 -12.96
N ARG A 85 4.92 25.79 -12.48
CA ARG A 85 4.84 27.21 -12.11
C ARG A 85 5.97 27.99 -12.76
N PHE A 86 5.65 29.20 -13.18
CA PHE A 86 6.61 30.18 -13.67
C PHE A 86 6.81 31.28 -12.61
N TYR A 87 8.06 31.55 -12.28
CA TYR A 87 8.47 32.58 -11.33
C TYR A 87 9.15 33.71 -12.11
N PRO A 88 8.41 34.80 -12.46
CA PRO A 88 8.94 35.87 -13.29
C PRO A 88 10.09 36.63 -12.63
N GLU A 89 10.15 36.66 -11.30
CA GLU A 89 11.19 37.37 -10.53
C GLU A 89 12.58 36.79 -10.77
N THR A 90 12.66 35.47 -10.99
CA THR A 90 13.91 34.73 -11.21
C THR A 90 13.99 34.15 -12.63
N ASN A 91 12.95 34.35 -13.44
CA ASN A 91 12.79 33.78 -14.78
C ASN A 91 12.98 32.24 -14.79
N MET A 92 12.37 31.57 -13.80
CA MET A 92 12.49 30.13 -13.59
C MET A 92 11.15 29.42 -13.83
N TYR A 93 11.20 28.22 -14.41
CA TYR A 93 10.09 27.26 -14.38
C TYR A 93 10.46 26.07 -13.50
N LEU A 94 9.53 25.68 -12.64
CA LEU A 94 9.57 24.42 -11.92
C LEU A 94 8.34 23.61 -12.34
N GLY A 95 8.55 22.38 -12.78
CA GLY A 95 7.48 21.51 -13.23
C GLY A 95 7.67 20.06 -12.82
N VAL A 96 6.56 19.34 -12.76
CA VAL A 96 6.49 17.91 -12.52
C VAL A 96 5.82 17.26 -13.71
N ALA A 97 6.44 16.21 -14.26
CA ALA A 97 5.84 15.41 -15.32
C ALA A 97 4.75 14.49 -14.70
N ILE A 98 3.48 14.87 -14.87
CA ILE A 98 2.33 14.18 -14.27
C ILE A 98 1.69 13.14 -15.20
N VAL A 99 2.09 13.10 -16.46
CA VAL A 99 1.67 12.08 -17.44
C VAL A 99 2.90 11.32 -17.92
N ALA A 100 2.80 9.99 -17.98
CA ALA A 100 3.88 9.14 -18.53
C ALA A 100 3.97 9.29 -20.06
N GLY A 101 5.20 9.29 -20.59
CA GLY A 101 5.46 9.40 -22.03
C GLY A 101 6.04 10.76 -22.44
N LEU A 102 6.35 10.91 -23.73
CA LEU A 102 7.00 12.11 -24.31
C LEU A 102 8.48 12.33 -23.92
N GLY A 103 9.18 11.27 -23.48
CA GLY A 103 10.61 11.33 -23.15
C GLY A 103 10.93 11.87 -21.75
N TYR A 104 9.91 12.08 -20.92
CA TYR A 104 10.06 12.48 -19.52
C TYR A 104 9.74 11.33 -18.56
N THR A 105 10.43 11.32 -17.43
CA THR A 105 10.19 10.38 -16.33
C THR A 105 8.90 10.78 -15.61
N GLN A 106 7.94 9.86 -15.48
CA GLN A 106 6.72 10.12 -14.72
C GLN A 106 7.05 10.48 -13.26
N ASN A 107 6.35 11.47 -12.72
CA ASN A 107 6.62 12.10 -11.42
C ASN A 107 8.02 12.73 -11.32
N GLY A 108 8.69 12.93 -12.46
CA GLY A 108 9.98 13.59 -12.54
C GLY A 108 9.86 15.09 -12.35
N ILE A 109 10.83 15.67 -11.64
CA ILE A 109 10.94 17.09 -11.38
C ILE A 109 11.91 17.70 -12.38
N TYR A 110 11.48 18.79 -13.00
CA TYR A 110 12.20 19.45 -14.08
C TYR A 110 12.27 20.95 -13.83
N VAL A 111 13.45 21.51 -14.04
CA VAL A 111 13.74 22.93 -13.82
C VAL A 111 14.31 23.56 -15.09
N VAL A 112 13.81 24.75 -15.41
CA VAL A 112 14.26 25.57 -16.54
C VAL A 112 14.53 26.98 -16.05
N GLY A 113 15.59 27.62 -16.56
CA GLY A 113 15.90 29.02 -16.28
C GLY A 113 17.38 29.24 -16.01
N THR A 114 17.74 30.42 -15.52
CA THR A 114 19.15 30.83 -15.35
C THR A 114 19.93 29.85 -14.46
N GLY A 115 20.95 29.21 -15.04
CA GLY A 115 21.80 28.22 -14.36
C GLY A 115 21.27 26.78 -14.42
N PHE A 116 20.11 26.56 -15.02
CA PHE A 116 19.50 25.26 -15.22
C PHE A 116 19.19 25.04 -16.71
N GLY A 117 18.50 23.94 -17.03
CA GLY A 117 18.19 23.57 -18.42
C GLY A 117 17.36 24.62 -19.17
N THR A 118 17.07 24.34 -20.44
CA THR A 118 16.23 25.18 -21.29
C THR A 118 14.84 24.57 -21.45
N LEU A 119 13.87 25.29 -22.03
CA LEU A 119 12.55 24.72 -22.34
C LEU A 119 12.64 23.50 -23.29
N ALA A 120 13.67 23.43 -24.13
CA ALA A 120 13.91 22.30 -25.02
C ALA A 120 14.66 21.14 -24.36
N ASN A 121 15.44 21.43 -23.30
CA ASN A 121 16.18 20.43 -22.54
C ASN A 121 16.16 20.79 -21.05
N PRO A 122 15.03 20.54 -20.36
CA PRO A 122 14.88 20.92 -18.97
C PRO A 122 15.76 20.06 -18.06
N ALA A 123 16.30 20.65 -16.99
CA ALA A 123 17.18 19.93 -16.08
C ALA A 123 16.38 19.04 -15.14
N TYR A 124 16.58 17.73 -15.24
CA TYR A 124 15.97 16.73 -14.36
C TYR A 124 16.62 16.75 -12.96
N GLN A 125 15.80 16.80 -11.91
CA GLN A 125 16.26 16.87 -10.52
C GLN A 125 15.99 15.59 -9.71
N GLY A 126 15.30 14.61 -10.29
CA GLY A 126 14.83 13.41 -9.60
C GLY A 126 13.31 13.29 -9.60
N VAL A 127 12.78 12.33 -8.86
CA VAL A 127 11.32 12.10 -8.72
C VAL A 127 10.77 12.76 -7.46
N VAL A 128 9.47 13.10 -7.45
CA VAL A 128 8.79 13.76 -6.33
C VAL A 128 9.03 13.07 -4.98
N THR A 129 8.99 11.74 -4.92
CA THR A 129 9.15 10.97 -3.67
C THR A 129 10.53 11.08 -3.04
N ASN A 130 11.55 11.51 -3.80
CA ASN A 130 12.88 11.80 -3.24
C ASN A 130 12.88 13.10 -2.41
N PHE A 131 11.96 14.01 -2.69
CA PHE A 131 11.85 15.32 -2.02
C PHE A 131 10.71 15.36 -1.02
N LEU A 132 9.69 14.51 -1.20
CA LEU A 132 8.58 14.32 -0.27
C LEU A 132 8.57 12.86 0.21
N PRO A 133 9.46 12.50 1.16
CA PRO A 133 9.56 11.13 1.65
C PRO A 133 8.26 10.71 2.35
N GLY A 134 7.80 9.50 2.04
CA GLY A 134 6.53 8.96 2.57
C GLY A 134 5.30 9.37 1.75
N LEU A 135 5.44 10.20 0.71
CA LEU A 135 4.35 10.46 -0.22
C LEU A 135 4.11 9.24 -1.10
N VAL A 136 2.89 8.71 -1.06
CA VAL A 136 2.43 7.66 -1.97
C VAL A 136 1.69 8.34 -3.12
N ILE A 137 2.27 8.30 -4.32
CA ILE A 137 1.68 8.90 -5.52
C ILE A 137 0.93 7.79 -6.28
N ASP A 138 -0.39 7.89 -6.29
CA ASP A 138 -1.23 7.15 -7.21
C ASP A 138 -0.94 7.65 -8.63
N SER A 139 -0.61 6.76 -9.56
CA SER A 139 -0.19 7.07 -10.93
C SER A 139 -1.29 7.72 -11.79
N GLY A 140 -2.46 8.00 -11.22
CA GLY A 140 -3.45 8.88 -11.83
C GLY A 140 -4.31 8.20 -12.89
N LEU A 141 -4.43 6.87 -12.84
CA LEU A 141 -5.47 6.15 -13.56
C LEU A 141 -6.87 6.31 -12.93
N GLY A 142 -7.08 7.38 -12.14
CA GLY A 142 -8.39 7.90 -11.76
C GLY A 142 -9.29 6.91 -11.02
N GLY A 143 -9.11 6.76 -9.73
CA GLY A 143 -10.07 6.06 -8.90
C GLY A 143 -11.35 6.85 -8.65
N ASN A 144 -12.38 6.62 -9.45
CA ASN A 144 -13.76 7.02 -9.12
C ASN A 144 -14.61 5.85 -8.63
N LYS A 145 -14.02 4.65 -8.52
CA LYS A 145 -14.72 3.42 -8.20
C LYS A 145 -14.55 3.06 -6.73
N THR A 146 -15.60 2.47 -6.19
CA THR A 146 -15.55 1.79 -4.90
C THR A 146 -15.03 0.39 -5.14
N LEU A 147 -13.89 0.07 -4.56
CA LEU A 147 -13.35 -1.27 -4.52
C LEU A 147 -13.98 -2.05 -3.38
N THR A 148 -14.70 -3.11 -3.71
CA THR A 148 -15.19 -4.10 -2.75
C THR A 148 -14.29 -5.31 -2.79
N VAL A 149 -13.65 -5.62 -1.66
CA VAL A 149 -12.78 -6.79 -1.49
C VAL A 149 -13.51 -7.80 -0.63
N THR A 150 -13.78 -8.99 -1.17
CA THR A 150 -14.36 -10.11 -0.43
C THR A 150 -13.32 -11.21 -0.29
N VAL A 151 -12.91 -11.48 0.94
CA VAL A 151 -11.97 -12.55 1.27
C VAL A 151 -12.75 -13.74 1.78
N THR A 152 -12.52 -14.92 1.21
CA THR A 152 -13.12 -16.19 1.64
C THR A 152 -12.03 -17.18 2.05
N VAL A 153 -12.13 -17.68 3.28
CA VAL A 153 -11.22 -18.68 3.84
C VAL A 153 -12.05 -19.82 4.40
N GLN A 154 -11.89 -21.03 3.87
CA GLN A 154 -12.61 -22.23 4.34
C GLN A 154 -14.14 -22.04 4.46
N GLY A 155 -14.73 -21.29 3.53
CA GLY A 155 -16.17 -21.01 3.51
C GLY A 155 -16.64 -19.82 4.35
N PHE A 156 -15.75 -19.17 5.11
CA PHE A 156 -16.05 -17.91 5.81
C PHE A 156 -15.66 -16.72 4.94
N SER A 157 -16.61 -15.82 4.69
CA SER A 157 -16.39 -14.62 3.87
C SER A 157 -16.46 -13.35 4.71
N SER A 158 -15.61 -12.39 4.38
CA SER A 158 -15.65 -11.03 4.92
C SER A 158 -15.46 -10.03 3.79
N THR A 159 -16.10 -8.87 3.90
CA THR A 159 -16.14 -7.87 2.84
C THR A 159 -15.68 -6.52 3.38
N ILE A 160 -14.80 -5.86 2.63
CA ILE A 160 -14.27 -4.52 2.91
C ILE A 160 -14.54 -3.64 1.70
N GLN A 161 -14.93 -2.39 1.92
CA GLN A 161 -15.11 -1.41 0.85
C GLN A 161 -14.11 -0.27 1.01
N VAL A 162 -13.50 0.11 -0.11
CA VAL A 162 -12.50 1.17 -0.21
C VAL A 162 -12.96 2.12 -1.32
N GLY A 163 -13.14 3.39 -0.99
CA GLY A 163 -13.52 4.40 -1.97
C GLY A 163 -12.32 4.91 -2.78
N SER A 164 -12.61 5.56 -3.91
CA SER A 164 -11.64 6.30 -4.72
C SER A 164 -10.44 5.47 -5.19
N VAL A 165 -10.68 4.21 -5.54
CA VAL A 165 -9.60 3.31 -5.99
C VAL A 165 -9.52 3.28 -7.51
N PRO A 166 -8.34 3.55 -8.11
CA PRO A 166 -8.12 3.35 -9.54
C PRO A 166 -8.38 1.90 -9.93
N ALA A 167 -9.25 1.72 -10.92
CA ALA A 167 -9.43 0.39 -11.49
C ALA A 167 -8.22 0.05 -12.37
N PRO A 168 -7.66 -1.16 -12.24
CA PRO A 168 -6.68 -1.66 -13.19
C PRO A 168 -7.25 -1.62 -14.61
N THR A 169 -6.44 -1.24 -15.58
CA THR A 169 -6.85 -1.22 -16.99
C THR A 169 -6.75 -2.58 -17.66
N THR A 170 -5.86 -3.44 -17.15
CA THR A 170 -5.61 -4.77 -17.71
C THR A 170 -5.38 -5.81 -16.62
N GLU A 171 -5.51 -7.09 -16.98
CA GLU A 171 -5.20 -8.21 -16.09
C GLU A 171 -3.74 -8.21 -15.64
N VAL A 172 -2.83 -7.84 -16.53
CA VAL A 172 -1.40 -7.76 -16.23
C VAL A 172 -1.14 -6.69 -15.18
N ASP A 173 -1.74 -5.50 -15.30
CA ASP A 173 -1.58 -4.42 -14.32
C ASP A 173 -2.08 -4.84 -12.93
N PHE A 174 -3.24 -5.50 -12.89
CA PHE A 174 -3.82 -6.01 -11.64
C PHE A 174 -2.93 -7.05 -10.97
N CYS A 175 -2.55 -8.10 -11.72
CA CYS A 175 -1.81 -9.23 -11.14
C CYS A 175 -0.34 -8.91 -10.84
N SER A 176 0.30 -8.08 -11.65
CA SER A 176 1.68 -7.63 -11.38
C SER A 176 1.75 -6.68 -10.18
N GLY A 177 0.74 -5.81 -10.01
CA GLY A 177 0.62 -4.96 -8.83
C GLY A 177 0.55 -5.78 -7.54
N LEU A 178 -0.29 -6.82 -7.52
CA LEU A 178 -0.47 -7.68 -6.34
C LEU A 178 0.73 -8.58 -6.02
N THR A 179 1.43 -9.07 -7.05
CA THR A 179 2.61 -9.92 -6.87
C THR A 179 3.86 -9.14 -6.47
N SER A 180 3.92 -7.84 -6.82
CA SER A 180 4.97 -6.92 -6.38
C SER A 180 4.66 -6.22 -5.05
N ASP A 181 3.42 -6.31 -4.57
CA ASP A 181 3.00 -5.76 -3.29
C ASP A 181 3.61 -6.57 -2.12
N THR A 182 4.64 -6.00 -1.52
CA THR A 182 5.32 -6.56 -0.35
C THR A 182 4.41 -6.71 0.85
N THR A 183 3.37 -5.88 0.96
CA THR A 183 2.39 -5.95 2.06
C THR A 183 1.50 -7.17 1.87
N PHE A 184 0.95 -7.35 0.67
CA PHE A 184 0.12 -8.50 0.34
C PHE A 184 0.89 -9.81 0.49
N THR A 185 2.12 -9.88 -0.02
CA THR A 185 2.97 -11.07 0.09
C THR A 185 3.41 -11.36 1.53
N SER A 186 3.60 -10.33 2.37
CA SER A 186 3.95 -10.49 3.79
C SER A 186 2.82 -11.02 4.68
N ILE A 187 1.57 -11.04 4.21
CA ILE A 187 0.43 -11.61 4.97
C ILE A 187 0.69 -13.09 5.32
N GLY A 188 1.39 -13.82 4.44
CA GLY A 188 1.80 -15.19 4.72
C GLY A 188 2.68 -15.27 5.95
N GLU A 189 3.73 -14.45 5.96
CA GLU A 189 4.74 -14.43 7.00
C GLU A 189 4.16 -14.00 8.35
N GLN A 190 3.29 -12.99 8.36
CA GLN A 190 2.56 -12.56 9.56
C GLN A 190 1.62 -13.66 10.09
N GLY A 191 1.07 -14.49 9.19
CA GLY A 191 0.26 -15.65 9.53
C GLY A 191 1.07 -16.89 9.92
N GLY A 192 2.39 -16.80 10.05
CA GLY A 192 3.30 -17.90 10.38
C GLY A 192 3.55 -18.89 9.23
N GLY A 193 3.12 -18.58 8.01
CA GLY A 193 3.20 -19.46 6.86
C GLY A 193 3.77 -18.80 5.60
N SER A 194 3.66 -19.50 4.47
CA SER A 194 4.00 -18.97 3.15
C SER A 194 2.73 -18.79 2.32
N LEU A 195 2.52 -17.57 1.83
CA LEU A 195 1.41 -17.20 0.97
C LEU A 195 1.78 -17.48 -0.49
N THR A 196 1.06 -18.36 -1.18
CA THR A 196 1.33 -18.70 -2.58
C THR A 196 0.14 -18.35 -3.46
N ILE A 197 0.34 -17.44 -4.42
CA ILE A 197 -0.68 -17.12 -5.43
C ILE A 197 -0.75 -18.24 -6.47
N ASN A 198 -1.87 -18.96 -6.55
CA ASN A 198 -2.07 -20.06 -7.50
C ASN A 198 -2.63 -19.56 -8.83
N SER A 199 -3.55 -18.60 -8.78
CA SER A 199 -4.07 -17.91 -9.95
C SER A 199 -4.48 -16.48 -9.62
N CYS A 200 -4.40 -15.62 -10.63
CA CYS A 200 -4.88 -14.25 -10.60
C CYS A 200 -5.52 -13.96 -11.96
N SER A 201 -6.71 -13.36 -11.95
CA SER A 201 -7.41 -12.94 -13.18
C SER A 201 -8.14 -11.63 -12.96
N PHE A 202 -8.38 -10.88 -14.03
CA PHE A 202 -9.14 -9.64 -13.98
C PHE A 202 -9.79 -9.32 -15.33
N ASN A 203 -11.07 -8.95 -15.28
CA ASN A 203 -11.90 -8.79 -16.48
C ASN A 203 -12.25 -7.33 -16.82
N GLY A 204 -11.57 -6.36 -16.21
CA GLY A 204 -11.83 -4.93 -16.40
C GLY A 204 -12.69 -4.28 -15.30
N THR A 205 -13.47 -5.07 -14.55
CA THR A 205 -14.27 -4.56 -13.40
C THR A 205 -14.16 -5.43 -12.16
N SER A 206 -13.80 -6.69 -12.31
CA SER A 206 -13.64 -7.62 -11.20
C SER A 206 -12.37 -8.44 -11.34
N GLY A 207 -11.67 -8.63 -10.23
CA GLY A 207 -10.48 -9.45 -10.12
C GLY A 207 -10.72 -10.65 -9.21
N SER A 208 -10.05 -11.77 -9.49
CA SER A 208 -10.10 -12.96 -8.65
C SER A 208 -8.69 -13.46 -8.38
N ILE A 209 -8.39 -13.73 -7.12
CA ILE A 209 -7.15 -14.36 -6.68
C ILE A 209 -7.52 -15.68 -6.00
N SER A 210 -6.96 -16.78 -6.49
CA SER A 210 -7.00 -18.06 -5.80
C SER A 210 -5.61 -18.41 -5.36
N ALA A 211 -5.46 -18.75 -4.09
CA ALA A 211 -4.13 -18.81 -3.52
C ALA A 211 -4.14 -19.65 -2.22
N THR A 212 -2.97 -20.12 -1.78
CA THR A 212 -2.82 -21.11 -0.70
C THR A 212 -1.84 -20.67 0.37
N LEU A 213 -2.28 -20.73 1.63
CA LEU A 213 -1.43 -20.44 2.78
C LEU A 213 -0.89 -21.77 3.29
N THR A 214 0.42 -21.94 3.22
CA THR A 214 1.11 -23.14 3.70
C THR A 214 1.72 -22.88 5.06
N TYR A 215 1.32 -23.66 6.06
CA TYR A 215 1.87 -23.59 7.41
C TYR A 215 2.73 -24.82 7.68
N VAL A 216 3.95 -24.59 8.16
CA VAL A 216 4.92 -25.66 8.49
C VAL A 216 5.25 -25.58 9.96
N ILE A 217 4.83 -26.58 10.72
CA ILE A 217 5.19 -26.75 12.13
C ILE A 217 6.22 -27.87 12.21
N PRO A 218 7.39 -27.66 12.85
CA PRO A 218 8.33 -28.74 13.10
C PRO A 218 7.65 -29.90 13.85
N GLY A 219 7.67 -31.10 13.27
CA GLY A 219 7.08 -32.31 13.84
C GLY A 219 5.62 -32.60 13.45
N TYR A 220 4.98 -31.78 12.59
CA TYR A 220 3.62 -32.02 12.07
C TYR A 220 3.56 -31.91 10.55
N PRO A 221 2.60 -32.59 9.88
CA PRO A 221 2.41 -32.43 8.44
C PRO A 221 2.00 -30.99 8.10
N SER A 222 2.55 -30.48 7.00
CA SER A 222 2.24 -29.16 6.46
C SER A 222 0.74 -29.02 6.23
N GLN A 223 0.16 -27.91 6.67
CA GLN A 223 -1.24 -27.59 6.45
C GLN A 223 -1.35 -26.60 5.29
N VAL A 224 -2.29 -26.87 4.37
CA VAL A 224 -2.57 -25.99 3.23
C VAL A 224 -3.99 -25.48 3.35
N ILE A 225 -4.13 -24.17 3.51
CA ILE A 225 -5.44 -23.52 3.65
C ILE A 225 -5.72 -22.76 2.34
N PRO A 226 -6.77 -23.14 1.59
CA PRO A 226 -7.17 -22.39 0.41
C PRO A 226 -7.81 -21.07 0.81
N TYR A 227 -7.47 -20.01 0.08
CA TYR A 227 -8.13 -18.73 0.18
C TYR A 227 -8.48 -18.19 -1.19
N THR A 228 -9.61 -17.49 -1.24
CA THR A 228 -10.10 -16.82 -2.45
C THR A 228 -10.37 -15.38 -2.12
N ILE A 229 -9.87 -14.47 -2.95
CA ILE A 229 -10.09 -13.04 -2.80
C ILE A 229 -10.73 -12.53 -4.08
N MET A 230 -11.91 -11.94 -3.93
CA MET A 230 -12.62 -11.30 -5.02
C MET A 230 -12.53 -9.78 -4.86
N TYR A 231 -12.16 -9.11 -5.94
CA TYR A 231 -12.11 -7.67 -6.05
C TYR A 231 -13.21 -7.23 -7.01
N SER A 232 -13.99 -6.22 -6.66
CA SER A 232 -15.01 -5.65 -7.53
C SER A 232 -14.94 -4.13 -7.51
N TYR A 233 -14.83 -3.52 -8.67
CA TYR A 233 -14.74 -2.08 -8.86
C TYR A 233 -16.07 -1.54 -9.40
N SER A 234 -16.87 -0.91 -8.54
CA SER A 234 -18.16 -0.28 -8.89
C SER A 234 -18.02 1.22 -9.04
#